data_AF-A0A2E8CMK2-F1
#
_entry.id   AF-A0A2E8CMK2-F1
#
_cell.length_a   1.000
_cell.length_b   1.000
_cell.length_c   1.000
_cell.angle_alpha   90.00
_cell.angle_beta   90.00
_cell.angle_gamma   90.00
#
_symmetry.space_group_name_H-M   'P 1'
#
loop_
_entity.id
_entity.type
_entity.pdbx_description
1 polymer ?
#
loop_
_entity_poly.entity_id
_entity_poly.type
_entity_poly.pdbx_seq_one_letter_code
_entity_poly.pdbx_strand_id
1 'polypeptide(L)'
;MATEQTDSNMAIFADFENVAIGADQAKYAKFDISKVMERVLVNGNVVVRKAYCDWSRYEKFKSPMHEANFELIDIPHVRQSGKNSADIRMVVDALDLCYTKPHIDAFVIISGDSDFSPLVSKLRENNKIVIGVGVKQSTSDLFVANCDDFIFYDDLVRKKAPRKSKHPAKKSAQSDAGAQKKDKAIELVVETLEAMLENKGGDDLVWGSMVKQAIKRRKPGFSESYFGFRGFNSLLEEARDRGLLQLQPDEKSGGYLLKAVE
;
A
#
# COMPACT_ATOMS: atom_id res chain seq x y z
N MET A 1 -2.57 28.36 12.43
CA MET A 1 -1.47 27.57 11.86
C MET A 1 -2.10 26.50 10.97
N ALA A 2 -1.85 26.54 9.67
CA ALA A 2 -2.31 25.48 8.77
C ALA A 2 -1.62 24.19 9.22
N THR A 3 -2.40 23.16 9.56
CA THR A 3 -1.85 21.82 9.78
C THR A 3 -1.25 21.38 8.46
N GLU A 4 0.08 21.43 8.35
CA GLU A 4 0.80 20.78 7.25
C GLU A 4 0.37 19.32 7.26
N GLN A 5 -0.35 18.92 6.21
CA GLN A 5 -0.71 17.52 5.96
C GLN A 5 0.58 16.80 5.57
N THR A 6 1.37 16.39 6.57
CA THR A 6 2.61 15.65 6.36
C THR A 6 2.27 14.20 6.08
N ASP A 7 2.61 13.78 4.87
CA ASP A 7 2.58 12.38 4.49
C ASP A 7 3.51 11.58 5.41
N SER A 8 3.00 10.49 5.99
CA SER A 8 3.77 9.61 6.88
C SER A 8 4.93 8.97 6.10
N ASN A 9 6.16 9.07 6.61
CA ASN A 9 7.30 8.36 6.04
C ASN A 9 7.37 6.95 6.61
N MET A 10 7.59 5.97 5.74
CA MET A 10 7.51 4.56 6.08
C MET A 10 8.76 3.79 5.65
N ALA A 11 9.13 2.80 6.45
CA ALA A 11 10.17 1.84 6.12
C ALA A 11 9.58 0.44 5.96
N ILE A 12 9.94 -0.26 4.89
CA ILE A 12 9.50 -1.63 4.62
C ILE A 12 10.63 -2.60 4.91
N PHE A 13 10.31 -3.60 5.72
CA PHE A 13 11.16 -4.73 6.05
C PHE A 13 10.44 -6.02 5.66
N ALA A 14 10.99 -6.73 4.67
CA ALA A 14 10.38 -7.92 4.12
C ALA A 14 11.18 -9.17 4.47
N ASP A 15 10.55 -10.07 5.20
CA ASP A 15 11.01 -11.44 5.34
C ASP A 15 10.51 -12.23 4.13
N PHE A 16 11.37 -12.32 3.12
CA PHE A 16 10.98 -12.87 1.83
C PHE A 16 10.76 -14.38 1.90
N GLU A 17 11.51 -15.09 2.75
CA GLU A 17 11.37 -16.54 2.87
C GLU A 17 10.02 -16.92 3.45
N ASN A 18 9.59 -16.30 4.57
CA ASN A 18 8.29 -16.60 5.16
C ASN A 18 7.13 -16.28 4.20
N VAL A 19 7.22 -15.17 3.47
CA VAL A 19 6.14 -14.74 2.57
C VAL A 19 6.10 -15.57 1.29
N ALA A 20 7.26 -15.92 0.72
CA ALA A 20 7.33 -16.79 -0.45
C ALA A 20 6.84 -18.21 -0.13
N ILE A 21 7.24 -18.76 1.02
CA ILE A 21 6.77 -20.07 1.48
C ILE A 21 5.27 -20.03 1.74
N GLY A 22 4.77 -19.01 2.45
CA GLY A 22 3.33 -18.85 2.72
C GLY A 22 2.49 -18.75 1.44
N ALA A 23 2.96 -18.00 0.44
CA ALA A 23 2.27 -17.86 -0.83
C ALA A 23 2.25 -19.15 -1.67
N ASP A 24 3.35 -19.91 -1.66
CA ASP A 24 3.44 -21.20 -2.36
C ASP A 24 2.55 -22.28 -1.71
N GLN A 25 2.54 -22.35 -0.37
CA GLN A 25 1.67 -23.26 0.38
C GLN A 25 0.17 -22.96 0.18
N ALA A 26 -0.19 -21.68 0.04
CA ALA A 26 -1.55 -21.25 -0.24
C ALA A 26 -1.97 -21.42 -1.73
N LYS A 27 -1.11 -22.01 -2.58
CA LYS A 27 -1.34 -22.26 -4.02
C LYS A 27 -1.65 -21.01 -4.83
N TYR A 28 -1.17 -19.84 -4.40
CA TYR A 28 -1.30 -18.63 -5.20
C TYR A 28 -0.33 -18.64 -6.38
N ALA A 29 -0.73 -18.02 -7.49
CA ALA A 29 0.10 -17.91 -8.69
C ALA A 29 1.23 -16.89 -8.46
N LYS A 30 2.27 -17.33 -7.72
CA LYS A 30 3.49 -16.58 -7.35
C LYS A 30 3.23 -15.32 -6.51
N PHE A 31 4.05 -15.13 -5.48
CA PHE A 31 4.07 -13.88 -4.73
C PHE A 31 4.47 -12.72 -5.67
N ASP A 32 3.69 -11.64 -5.60
CA ASP A 32 3.82 -10.42 -6.39
C ASP A 32 3.92 -9.22 -5.44
N ILE A 33 5.15 -8.73 -5.29
CA ILE A 33 5.49 -7.60 -4.42
C ILE A 33 4.85 -6.28 -4.90
N SER A 34 4.58 -6.13 -6.19
CA SER A 34 4.01 -4.90 -6.74
C SER A 34 2.63 -4.62 -6.16
N LYS A 35 1.83 -5.66 -5.92
CA LYS A 35 0.52 -5.53 -5.28
C LYS A 35 0.61 -5.06 -3.82
N VAL A 36 1.60 -5.56 -3.08
CA VAL A 36 1.88 -5.11 -1.71
C VAL A 36 2.28 -3.63 -1.74
N MET A 37 3.19 -3.27 -2.64
CA MET A 37 3.63 -1.88 -2.80
C MET A 37 2.49 -0.94 -3.14
N GLU A 38 1.60 -1.31 -4.06
CA GLU A 38 0.44 -0.51 -4.42
C GLU A 38 -0.45 -0.21 -3.21
N ARG A 39 -0.64 -1.20 -2.32
CA ARG A 39 -1.43 -1.03 -1.11
C ARG A 39 -0.73 -0.16 -0.08
N VAL A 40 0.54 -0.44 0.19
CA VAL A 40 1.35 0.27 1.19
C VAL A 40 1.53 1.74 0.82
N LEU A 41 1.73 2.07 -0.46
CA LEU A 41 1.93 3.46 -0.92
C LEU A 41 0.70 4.37 -0.70
N VAL A 42 -0.48 3.80 -0.44
CA VAL A 42 -1.67 4.56 -0.03
C VAL A 42 -1.48 5.16 1.37
N ASN A 43 -0.78 4.45 2.26
CA ASN A 43 -0.63 4.82 3.66
C ASN A 43 0.43 5.93 3.89
N GLY A 44 1.36 6.13 2.96
CA GLY A 44 2.48 7.06 3.17
C GLY A 44 3.54 7.03 2.09
N ASN A 45 4.61 7.77 2.31
CA ASN A 45 5.81 7.76 1.47
C ASN A 45 6.78 6.68 1.96
N VAL A 46 7.24 5.80 1.07
CA VAL A 46 8.17 4.74 1.45
C VAL A 46 9.60 5.20 1.18
N VAL A 47 10.37 5.40 2.25
CA VAL A 47 11.75 5.92 2.20
C VAL A 47 12.82 4.83 2.28
N VAL A 48 12.50 3.69 2.91
CA VAL A 48 13.40 2.53 3.01
C VAL A 48 12.65 1.28 2.58
N ARG A 49 13.32 0.41 1.80
CA ARG A 49 12.82 -0.89 1.36
C ARG A 49 13.94 -1.91 1.46
N LYS A 50 13.85 -2.83 2.42
CA LYS A 50 14.82 -3.91 2.62
C LYS A 50 14.12 -5.26 2.58
N ALA A 51 14.73 -6.23 1.91
CA ALA A 51 14.25 -7.60 1.87
C ALA A 51 15.36 -8.57 2.25
N TYR A 52 15.05 -9.50 3.16
CA TYR A 52 16.00 -10.43 3.77
C TYR A 52 15.69 -11.83 3.27
N CYS A 53 16.71 -12.50 2.70
CA CYS A 53 16.54 -13.82 2.10
C CYS A 53 17.91 -14.47 1.84
N ASP A 54 17.95 -15.79 1.71
CA ASP A 54 19.02 -16.48 0.97
C ASP A 54 18.74 -16.36 -0.53
N TRP A 55 19.23 -15.28 -1.16
CA TRP A 55 18.85 -14.97 -2.53
C TRP A 55 19.41 -15.97 -3.54
N SER A 56 20.39 -16.80 -3.16
CA SER A 56 20.87 -17.91 -3.99
C SER A 56 19.75 -18.93 -4.29
N ARG A 57 18.78 -19.07 -3.39
CA ARG A 57 17.63 -19.97 -3.52
C ARG A 57 16.46 -19.32 -4.26
N TYR A 58 16.40 -17.99 -4.25
CA TYR A 58 15.28 -17.20 -4.77
C TYR A 58 15.70 -16.25 -5.92
N GLU A 59 16.68 -16.68 -6.73
CA GLU A 59 17.25 -15.87 -7.83
C GLU A 59 16.19 -15.28 -8.78
N LYS A 60 15.12 -16.05 -9.05
CA LYS A 60 14.00 -15.63 -9.93
C LYS A 60 13.24 -14.41 -9.41
N PHE A 61 13.32 -14.11 -8.12
CA PHE A 61 12.65 -12.99 -7.48
C PHE A 61 13.53 -11.76 -7.33
N LYS A 62 14.84 -11.84 -7.62
CA LYS A 62 15.73 -10.68 -7.55
C LYS A 62 15.30 -9.56 -8.50
N SER A 63 14.99 -9.88 -9.76
CA SER A 63 14.59 -8.84 -10.75
C SER A 63 13.33 -8.10 -10.32
N PRO A 64 12.20 -8.78 -10.00
CA PRO A 64 11.00 -8.09 -9.49
C PRO A 64 11.25 -7.25 -8.23
N MET A 65 12.07 -7.73 -7.29
CA MET A 65 12.37 -6.99 -6.06
C MET A 65 13.25 -5.76 -6.33
N HIS A 66 14.23 -5.87 -7.23
CA HIS A 66 15.02 -4.72 -7.68
C HIS A 66 14.19 -3.70 -8.46
N GLU A 67 13.29 -4.14 -9.32
CA GLU A 67 12.34 -3.27 -10.04
C GLU A 67 11.41 -2.55 -9.06
N ALA A 68 11.03 -3.20 -7.95
CA ALA A 68 10.33 -2.58 -6.83
C ALA A 68 11.23 -1.75 -5.89
N ASN A 69 12.51 -1.58 -6.25
CA ASN A 69 13.49 -0.73 -5.60
C ASN A 69 13.80 -1.15 -4.14
N PHE A 70 13.81 -2.46 -3.88
CA PHE A 70 14.28 -3.06 -2.63
C PHE A 70 15.81 -3.23 -2.64
N GLU A 71 16.41 -2.92 -1.49
CA GLU A 71 17.75 -3.40 -1.13
C GLU A 71 17.64 -4.87 -0.74
N LEU A 72 18.38 -5.73 -1.45
CA LEU A 72 18.38 -7.18 -1.22
C LEU A 72 19.49 -7.53 -0.24
N ILE A 73 19.12 -7.86 0.99
CA ILE A 73 20.05 -8.27 2.04
C ILE A 73 20.20 -9.79 1.96
N ASP A 74 21.40 -10.24 1.58
CA ASP A 74 21.69 -11.65 1.42
C ASP A 74 22.09 -12.30 2.75
N ILE A 75 21.35 -13.36 3.12
CA ILE A 75 21.52 -14.13 4.35
C ILE A 75 21.75 -15.60 3.96
N PRO A 76 22.99 -15.99 3.62
CA PRO A 76 23.27 -17.34 3.16
C PRO A 76 23.10 -18.36 4.29
N HIS A 77 22.41 -19.47 4.01
CA HIS A 77 22.28 -20.59 4.94
C HIS A 77 23.55 -21.45 4.96
N VAL A 78 24.63 -20.95 5.58
CA VAL A 78 25.93 -21.64 5.65
C VAL A 78 25.92 -22.90 6.54
N ARG A 79 24.94 -23.08 7.44
CA ARG A 79 24.73 -24.29 8.27
C ARG A 79 23.24 -24.51 8.58
N GLN A 80 22.85 -25.73 8.99
CA GLN A 80 21.47 -26.12 9.38
C GLN A 80 20.79 -25.18 10.41
N SER A 81 21.56 -24.40 11.17
CA SER A 81 21.08 -23.47 12.20
C SER A 81 20.80 -22.04 11.70
N GLY A 82 20.91 -21.77 10.39
CA GLY A 82 20.79 -20.41 9.83
C GLY A 82 19.37 -19.84 9.73
N LYS A 83 18.33 -20.61 10.11
CA LYS A 83 16.93 -20.24 9.88
C LYS A 83 16.54 -18.90 10.51
N ASN A 84 17.01 -18.60 11.72
CA ASN A 84 16.65 -17.35 12.42
C ASN A 84 17.60 -16.19 12.11
N SER A 85 18.60 -16.37 11.23
CA SER A 85 19.58 -15.31 10.95
C SER A 85 18.96 -14.15 10.18
N ALA A 86 17.99 -14.44 9.29
CA ALA A 86 17.26 -13.40 8.55
C ALA A 86 16.41 -12.57 9.52
N ASP A 87 15.64 -13.23 10.39
CA ASP A 87 14.77 -12.58 11.36
C ASP A 87 15.55 -11.68 12.31
N ILE A 88 16.64 -12.21 12.90
CA ILE A 88 17.50 -11.44 13.82
C ILE A 88 18.09 -10.22 13.09
N ARG A 89 18.60 -10.42 11.86
CA ARG A 89 19.17 -9.31 11.09
C ARG A 89 18.12 -8.25 10.77
N MET A 90 16.92 -8.66 10.39
CA MET A 90 15.82 -7.76 10.11
C MET A 90 15.41 -6.94 11.34
N VAL A 91 15.32 -7.58 12.51
CA VAL A 91 15.02 -6.91 13.79
C VAL A 91 16.09 -5.87 14.14
N VAL A 92 17.37 -6.23 14.00
CA VAL A 92 18.49 -5.31 14.28
C VAL A 92 18.44 -4.09 13.37
N ASP A 93 18.31 -4.30 12.05
CA ASP A 93 18.26 -3.21 11.07
C ASP A 93 17.01 -2.32 11.29
N ALA A 94 15.86 -2.88 11.66
CA ALA A 94 14.64 -2.12 11.91
C ALA A 94 14.75 -1.24 13.16
N LEU A 95 15.31 -1.77 14.26
CA LEU A 95 15.54 -1.00 15.47
C LEU A 95 16.61 0.08 15.28
N ASP A 96 17.71 -0.23 14.60
CA ASP A 96 18.73 0.77 14.25
C ASP A 96 18.12 1.91 13.44
N LEU A 97 17.29 1.60 12.44
CA LEU A 97 16.60 2.60 11.64
C LEU A 97 15.62 3.43 12.49
N CYS A 98 14.87 2.79 13.39
CA CYS A 98 13.96 3.47 14.32
C CYS A 98 14.68 4.53 15.17
N TYR A 99 15.88 4.22 15.67
CA TYR A 99 16.64 5.13 16.52
C TYR A 99 17.45 6.18 15.74
N THR A 100 17.99 5.82 14.58
CA THR A 100 18.88 6.71 13.81
C THR A 100 18.12 7.64 12.86
N LYS A 101 16.90 7.28 12.44
CA LYS A 101 16.09 8.02 11.48
C LYS A 101 14.72 8.39 12.09
N PRO A 102 14.65 9.40 12.96
CA PRO A 102 13.43 9.75 13.69
C PRO A 102 12.27 10.20 12.79
N HIS A 103 12.56 10.66 11.58
CA HIS A 103 11.59 11.11 10.56
C HIS A 103 10.78 9.97 9.93
N ILE A 104 11.06 8.71 10.26
CA ILE A 104 10.27 7.55 9.83
C ILE A 104 9.17 7.34 10.87
N ASP A 105 7.92 7.46 10.44
CA ASP A 105 6.75 7.45 11.33
C ASP A 105 6.11 6.06 11.40
N ALA A 106 6.25 5.25 10.34
CA ALA A 106 5.68 3.91 10.29
C ALA A 106 6.66 2.83 9.77
N PHE A 107 6.46 1.61 10.23
CA PHE A 107 7.21 0.43 9.84
C PHE A 107 6.25 -0.60 9.28
N VAL A 108 6.55 -1.06 8.06
CA VAL A 108 5.81 -2.11 7.38
C VAL A 108 6.61 -3.40 7.48
N ILE A 109 6.07 -4.39 8.19
CA ILE A 109 6.70 -5.69 8.37
C ILE A 109 5.96 -6.70 7.49
N ILE A 110 6.63 -7.16 6.44
CA ILE A 110 6.09 -8.18 5.54
C ILE A 110 6.55 -9.55 6.04
N SER A 111 5.74 -10.18 6.88
CA SER A 111 5.92 -11.55 7.40
C SER A 111 4.59 -12.10 7.94
N GLY A 112 4.53 -13.41 8.15
CA GLY A 112 3.44 -14.08 8.90
C GLY A 112 3.84 -14.53 10.31
N ASP A 113 5.12 -14.38 10.67
CA ASP A 113 5.67 -14.98 11.88
C ASP A 113 5.40 -14.14 13.15
N SER A 114 4.95 -14.81 14.21
CA SER A 114 4.78 -14.19 15.53
C SER A 114 6.08 -13.86 16.24
N ASP A 115 7.23 -14.40 15.80
CA ASP A 115 8.53 -14.08 16.36
C ASP A 115 8.92 -12.59 16.19
N PHE A 116 8.25 -11.85 15.31
CA PHE A 116 8.39 -10.39 15.18
C PHE A 116 7.59 -9.59 16.22
N SER A 117 6.77 -10.22 17.05
CA SER A 117 5.97 -9.52 18.08
C SER A 117 6.80 -8.61 19.00
N PRO A 118 7.99 -9.01 19.50
CA PRO A 118 8.84 -8.13 20.29
C PRO A 118 9.32 -6.89 19.52
N LEU A 119 9.61 -7.02 18.23
CA LEU A 119 9.96 -5.89 17.37
C LEU A 119 8.77 -4.93 17.25
N VAL A 120 7.57 -5.45 17.01
CA VAL A 120 6.35 -4.64 16.94
C VAL A 120 6.15 -3.87 18.24
N SER A 121 6.23 -4.54 19.39
CA SER A 121 6.09 -3.88 20.69
C SER A 121 7.13 -2.77 20.89
N LYS A 122 8.40 -3.01 20.52
CA LYS A 122 9.45 -2.02 20.67
C LYS A 122 9.28 -0.83 19.73
N LEU A 123 8.84 -1.04 18.50
CA LEU A 123 8.54 0.05 17.56
C LEU A 123 7.38 0.92 18.08
N ARG A 124 6.32 0.29 18.60
CA ARG A 124 5.18 0.99 19.21
C ARG A 124 5.56 1.76 20.47
N GLU A 125 6.44 1.20 21.31
CA GLU A 125 7.03 1.91 22.46
C GLU A 125 7.77 3.19 22.04
N ASN A 126 8.34 3.21 20.83
CA ASN A 126 8.98 4.38 20.22
C ASN A 126 8.02 5.26 19.41
N ASN A 127 6.71 5.13 19.64
CA ASN A 127 5.65 5.90 18.97
C ASN A 127 5.69 5.77 17.44
N LYS A 128 6.02 4.56 16.95
CA LYS A 128 5.95 4.22 15.52
C LYS A 128 4.69 3.41 15.24
N ILE A 129 4.05 3.70 14.12
CA ILE A 129 2.92 2.90 13.61
C ILE A 129 3.50 1.64 12.99
N VAL A 130 2.93 0.47 13.29
CA VAL A 130 3.36 -0.80 12.71
C VAL A 130 2.26 -1.41 11.85
N ILE A 131 2.57 -1.62 10.57
CA ILE A 131 1.67 -2.22 9.58
C ILE A 131 2.21 -3.62 9.24
N GLY A 132 1.46 -4.65 9.58
CA GLY A 132 1.79 -6.03 9.20
C GLY A 132 1.29 -6.35 7.79
N VAL A 133 2.05 -7.15 7.04
CA VAL A 133 1.61 -7.70 5.75
C VAL A 133 1.95 -9.18 5.70
N GLY A 134 0.95 -10.03 5.47
CA GLY A 134 1.17 -11.48 5.46
C GLY A 134 0.08 -12.26 4.72
N VAL A 135 0.34 -13.54 4.46
CA VAL A 135 -0.65 -14.46 3.86
C VAL A 135 -1.51 -15.03 4.98
N LYS A 136 -2.84 -14.89 4.87
CA LYS A 136 -3.79 -15.19 5.94
C LYS A 136 -3.64 -16.58 6.55
N GLN A 137 -3.31 -17.58 5.73
CA GLN A 137 -3.16 -18.97 6.18
C GLN A 137 -1.85 -19.25 6.93
N SER A 138 -0.81 -18.42 6.71
CA SER A 138 0.51 -18.57 7.32
C SER A 138 0.82 -17.45 8.33
N THR A 139 -0.16 -16.61 8.64
CA THR A 139 -0.03 -15.51 9.59
C THR A 139 -0.62 -15.91 10.94
N SER A 140 0.12 -15.70 12.02
CA SER A 140 -0.35 -15.90 13.39
C SER A 140 -1.29 -14.77 13.85
N ASP A 141 -2.42 -15.13 14.49
CA ASP A 141 -3.36 -14.16 15.09
C ASP A 141 -2.66 -13.24 16.11
N LEU A 142 -1.64 -13.74 16.80
CA LEU A 142 -0.84 -12.95 17.74
C LEU A 142 -0.08 -11.83 17.02
N PHE A 143 0.49 -12.12 15.85
CA PHE A 143 1.21 -11.11 15.07
C PHE A 143 0.26 -10.02 14.57
N VAL A 144 -0.92 -10.42 14.08
CA VAL A 144 -1.98 -9.49 13.64
C VAL A 144 -2.41 -8.58 14.78
N ALA A 145 -2.69 -9.14 15.96
CA ALA A 145 -3.17 -8.39 17.11
C ALA A 145 -2.14 -7.41 17.68
N ASN A 146 -0.84 -7.65 17.46
CA ASN A 146 0.22 -6.77 17.92
C ASN A 146 0.43 -5.54 17.02
N CYS A 147 0.08 -5.63 15.73
CA CYS A 147 0.21 -4.54 14.76
C CYS A 147 -0.90 -3.49 14.96
N ASP A 148 -0.66 -2.26 14.49
CA ASP A 148 -1.68 -1.21 14.49
C ASP A 148 -2.63 -1.34 13.28
N ASP A 149 -2.14 -1.88 12.17
CA ASP A 149 -2.92 -2.25 10.98
C ASP A 149 -2.35 -3.53 10.36
N PHE A 150 -3.16 -4.29 9.63
CA PHE A 150 -2.75 -5.53 9.00
C PHE A 150 -3.35 -5.72 7.61
N ILE A 151 -2.49 -5.90 6.61
CA ILE A 151 -2.86 -6.14 5.22
C ILE A 151 -2.68 -7.62 4.89
N PHE A 152 -3.77 -8.33 4.63
CA PHE A 152 -3.70 -9.70 4.14
C PHE A 152 -3.40 -9.72 2.64
N TYR A 153 -2.35 -10.44 2.25
CA TYR A 153 -1.94 -10.60 0.86
C TYR A 153 -3.06 -11.22 0.00
N ASP A 154 -3.83 -12.14 0.58
CA ASP A 154 -4.99 -12.78 -0.04
C ASP A 154 -5.99 -11.77 -0.60
N ASP A 155 -6.23 -10.68 0.12
CA ASP A 155 -7.20 -9.65 -0.27
C ASP A 155 -6.67 -8.77 -1.42
N LEU A 156 -5.34 -8.71 -1.59
CA LEU A 156 -4.68 -8.04 -2.72
C LEU A 156 -4.70 -8.89 -3.99
N VAL A 157 -4.65 -10.21 -3.85
CA VAL A 157 -4.61 -11.14 -4.98
C VAL A 157 -6.01 -11.54 -5.44
N ARG A 158 -6.98 -11.61 -4.53
CA ARG A 158 -8.39 -11.75 -4.88
C ARG A 158 -8.76 -10.55 -5.74
N LYS A 159 -9.04 -10.79 -7.03
CA LYS A 159 -9.73 -9.80 -7.87
C LYS A 159 -10.96 -9.36 -7.08
N LYS A 160 -11.00 -8.13 -6.56
CA LYS A 160 -12.28 -7.49 -6.24
C LYS A 160 -13.09 -7.66 -7.52
N ALA A 161 -14.09 -8.54 -7.49
CA ALA A 161 -15.00 -8.66 -8.62
C ALA A 161 -15.44 -7.23 -8.91
N PRO A 162 -15.31 -6.74 -10.15
CA PRO A 162 -15.73 -5.38 -10.45
C PRO A 162 -17.15 -5.29 -9.92
N ARG A 163 -17.36 -4.46 -8.89
CA ARG A 163 -18.72 -4.13 -8.46
C ARG A 163 -19.33 -3.58 -9.72
N LYS A 164 -20.20 -4.37 -10.37
CA LYS A 164 -20.93 -3.97 -11.56
C LYS A 164 -21.62 -2.67 -11.14
N SER A 165 -21.06 -1.55 -11.57
CA SER A 165 -21.75 -0.28 -11.54
C SER A 165 -23.08 -0.56 -12.24
N LYS A 166 -24.18 -0.50 -11.48
CA LYS A 166 -25.53 -0.68 -11.99
C LYS A 166 -25.94 0.58 -12.76
N HIS A 167 -25.11 1.01 -13.71
CA HIS A 167 -25.50 2.02 -14.67
C HIS A 167 -25.72 1.35 -16.02
N PRO A 168 -26.92 1.48 -16.60
CA PRO A 168 -27.22 0.87 -17.87
C PRO A 168 -26.35 1.54 -18.92
N ALA A 169 -25.35 0.82 -19.41
CA ALA A 169 -24.61 1.20 -20.61
C ALA A 169 -25.60 1.24 -21.78
N LYS A 170 -26.14 2.43 -22.07
CA LYS A 170 -26.74 2.68 -23.38
C LYS A 170 -25.63 2.59 -24.41
N LYS A 171 -25.70 1.54 -25.23
CA LYS A 171 -24.90 1.32 -26.42
C LYS A 171 -25.00 2.55 -27.34
N SER A 172 -23.95 3.36 -27.40
CA SER A 172 -23.56 4.08 -28.60
C SER A 172 -22.13 3.66 -28.95
N ALA A 173 -22.05 2.79 -29.94
CA ALA A 173 -20.80 2.35 -30.54
C ALA A 173 -20.23 3.48 -31.39
N GLN A 174 -19.49 4.39 -30.74
CA GLN A 174 -18.53 5.35 -31.30
C GLN A 174 -17.91 6.11 -30.10
N SER A 175 -17.06 5.45 -29.31
CA SER A 175 -16.47 6.10 -28.14
C SER A 175 -15.16 6.79 -28.52
N ASP A 176 -15.22 8.12 -28.54
CA ASP A 176 -14.11 9.06 -28.50
C ASP A 176 -12.98 8.57 -27.58
N ALA A 177 -11.75 8.48 -28.09
CA ALA A 177 -10.57 8.10 -27.30
C ALA A 177 -10.36 9.03 -26.08
N GLY A 178 -10.90 10.26 -26.14
CA GLY A 178 -10.92 11.20 -25.02
C GLY A 178 -11.85 10.80 -23.87
N ALA A 179 -13.02 10.22 -24.16
CA ALA A 179 -13.97 9.79 -23.12
C ALA A 179 -13.40 8.61 -22.32
N GLN A 180 -12.82 7.62 -23.00
CA GLN A 180 -12.19 6.47 -22.35
C GLN A 180 -11.00 6.86 -21.45
N LYS A 181 -10.25 7.92 -21.80
CA LYS A 181 -9.17 8.43 -20.95
C LYS A 181 -9.72 9.09 -19.69
N LYS A 182 -10.79 9.89 -19.82
CA LYS A 182 -11.45 10.51 -18.66
C LYS A 182 -11.98 9.47 -17.68
N ASP A 183 -12.60 8.41 -18.19
CA ASP A 183 -13.13 7.31 -17.38
C ASP A 183 -12.05 6.64 -16.53
N LYS A 184 -10.88 6.36 -17.12
CA LYS A 184 -9.73 5.77 -16.40
C LYS A 184 -9.19 6.65 -15.27
N ALA A 185 -9.22 7.98 -15.44
CA ALA A 185 -8.76 8.90 -14.40
C ALA A 185 -9.72 8.92 -13.21
N ILE A 186 -11.02 8.88 -13.50
CA ILE A 186 -12.08 8.84 -12.47
C ILE A 186 -12.03 7.50 -11.73
N GLU A 187 -11.89 6.39 -12.45
CA GLU A 187 -11.70 5.06 -11.86
C GLU A 187 -10.52 5.05 -10.89
N LEU A 188 -9.36 5.61 -11.29
CA LEU A 188 -8.18 5.69 -10.43
C LEU A 188 -8.42 6.51 -9.15
N VAL A 189 -9.22 7.58 -9.22
CA VAL A 189 -9.59 8.40 -8.06
C VAL A 189 -10.49 7.60 -7.12
N VAL A 190 -11.54 6.99 -7.64
CA VAL A 190 -12.51 6.21 -6.85
C VAL A 190 -11.81 5.04 -6.17
N GLU A 191 -11.02 4.25 -6.91
CA GLU A 191 -10.26 3.13 -6.36
C GLU A 191 -9.30 3.57 -5.25
N THR A 192 -8.62 4.72 -5.42
CA THR A 192 -7.67 5.21 -4.41
C THR A 192 -8.40 5.75 -3.18
N LEU A 193 -9.53 6.43 -3.37
CA LEU A 193 -10.37 6.90 -2.27
C LEU A 193 -10.92 5.74 -1.45
N GLU A 194 -11.49 4.72 -2.12
CA GLU A 194 -11.99 3.51 -1.44
C GLU A 194 -10.87 2.81 -0.64
N ALA A 195 -9.68 2.65 -1.23
CA ALA A 195 -8.54 2.07 -0.53
C ALA A 195 -8.09 2.88 0.70
N MET A 196 -8.24 4.21 0.66
CA MET A 196 -7.97 5.08 1.81
C MET A 196 -9.03 4.97 2.91
N LEU A 197 -10.30 4.83 2.52
CA LEU A 197 -11.42 4.71 3.46
C LEU A 197 -11.44 3.35 4.16
N GLU A 198 -11.06 2.27 3.46
CA GLU A 198 -10.91 0.94 4.03
C GLU A 198 -9.91 0.93 5.21
N ASN A 199 -8.86 1.77 5.16
CA ASN A 199 -7.88 1.92 6.26
C ASN A 199 -8.41 2.71 7.47
N LYS A 200 -9.40 3.58 7.27
CA LYS A 200 -9.87 4.53 8.29
C LYS A 200 -11.21 4.16 8.93
N GLY A 201 -11.78 3.01 8.59
CA GLY A 201 -13.07 2.57 9.15
C GLY A 201 -14.31 3.05 8.38
N GLY A 202 -14.17 3.38 7.09
CA GLY A 202 -15.28 3.42 6.12
C GLY A 202 -16.12 4.70 6.03
N ASP A 203 -16.24 5.52 7.09
CA ASP A 203 -17.15 6.69 7.10
C ASP A 203 -16.43 8.06 7.21
N ASP A 204 -15.10 8.04 7.16
CA ASP A 204 -14.28 9.25 7.30
C ASP A 204 -14.19 10.09 6.02
N LEU A 205 -14.08 11.41 6.18
CA LEU A 205 -13.81 12.30 5.06
C LEU A 205 -12.31 12.31 4.72
N VAL A 206 -11.98 12.22 3.43
CA VAL A 206 -10.58 12.25 2.95
C VAL A 206 -10.33 13.51 2.14
N TRP A 207 -9.25 14.22 2.45
CA TRP A 207 -8.84 15.39 1.68
C TRP A 207 -8.45 15.03 0.25
N GLY A 208 -8.95 15.77 -0.73
CA GLY A 208 -8.61 15.58 -2.14
C GLY A 208 -7.12 15.70 -2.44
N SER A 209 -6.40 16.54 -1.70
CA SER A 209 -4.93 16.63 -1.73
C SER A 209 -4.27 15.30 -1.41
N MET A 210 -4.73 14.60 -0.37
CA MET A 210 -4.20 13.31 0.06
C MET A 210 -4.47 12.23 -0.99
N VAL A 211 -5.68 12.21 -1.57
CA VAL A 211 -6.01 11.27 -2.66
C VAL A 211 -5.10 11.50 -3.85
N LYS A 212 -4.88 12.76 -4.26
CA LYS A 212 -3.95 13.10 -5.33
C LYS A 212 -2.52 12.65 -5.03
N GLN A 213 -2.03 12.88 -3.81
CA GLN A 213 -0.69 12.45 -3.40
C GLN A 213 -0.55 10.93 -3.46
N ALA A 214 -1.52 10.18 -2.95
CA ALA A 214 -1.50 8.71 -3.01
C ALA A 214 -1.57 8.17 -4.46
N ILE A 215 -2.37 8.78 -5.33
CA ILE A 215 -2.39 8.44 -6.75
C ILE A 215 -1.00 8.63 -7.36
N LYS A 216 -0.34 9.77 -7.10
CA LYS A 216 1.00 10.04 -7.61
C LYS A 216 2.05 9.09 -7.07
N ARG A 217 1.92 8.62 -5.83
CA ARG A 217 2.81 7.58 -5.27
C ARG A 217 2.63 6.23 -5.95
N ARG A 218 1.39 5.80 -6.19
CA ARG A 218 1.08 4.54 -6.89
C ARG A 218 1.41 4.61 -8.39
N LYS A 219 1.22 5.77 -9.01
CA LYS A 219 1.48 6.01 -10.45
C LYS A 219 2.27 7.31 -10.64
N PRO A 220 3.62 7.25 -10.57
CA PRO A 220 4.52 8.42 -10.70
C PRO A 220 4.42 9.24 -12.00
N GLY A 221 3.63 8.81 -13.00
CA GLY A 221 3.33 9.57 -14.23
C GLY A 221 1.93 10.17 -14.29
N PHE A 222 1.14 10.11 -13.21
CA PHE A 222 -0.23 10.63 -13.21
C PHE A 222 -0.26 12.14 -13.45
N SER A 223 -0.99 12.54 -14.49
CA SER A 223 -1.20 13.93 -14.86
C SER A 223 -2.65 14.12 -15.31
N GLU A 224 -3.35 15.06 -14.70
CA GLU A 224 -4.76 15.35 -15.00
C GLU A 224 -4.93 15.83 -16.45
N SER A 225 -3.96 16.59 -16.97
CA SER A 225 -3.97 17.08 -18.34
C SER A 225 -3.83 15.96 -19.36
N TYR A 226 -3.06 14.90 -19.05
CA TYR A 226 -2.97 13.70 -19.89
C TYR A 226 -4.33 12.99 -20.05
N PHE A 227 -5.17 13.07 -19.02
CA PHE A 227 -6.54 12.54 -19.04
C PHE A 227 -7.59 13.55 -19.52
N GLY A 228 -7.20 14.76 -19.94
CA GLY A 228 -8.10 15.77 -20.49
C GLY A 228 -8.82 16.63 -19.45
N PHE A 229 -8.28 16.72 -18.23
CA PHE A 229 -8.78 17.60 -17.15
C PHE A 229 -7.86 18.81 -16.97
N ARG A 230 -8.44 19.97 -16.62
CA ARG A 230 -7.67 21.22 -16.38
C ARG A 230 -6.92 21.20 -15.06
N GLY A 231 -7.37 20.38 -14.11
CA GLY A 231 -6.74 20.17 -12.81
C GLY A 231 -7.49 19.12 -11.99
N PHE A 232 -6.96 18.80 -10.81
CA PHE A 232 -7.54 17.76 -9.96
C PHE A 232 -8.97 18.08 -9.53
N ASN A 233 -9.27 19.33 -9.19
CA ASN A 233 -10.63 19.75 -8.83
C ASN A 233 -11.64 19.47 -9.96
N SER A 234 -11.28 19.75 -11.22
CA SER A 234 -12.17 19.44 -12.36
C SER A 234 -12.38 17.93 -12.57
N LEU A 235 -11.42 17.09 -12.19
CA LEU A 235 -11.56 15.64 -12.19
C LEU A 235 -12.51 15.18 -11.08
N LEU A 236 -12.39 15.77 -9.89
CA LEU A 236 -13.27 15.47 -8.75
C LEU A 236 -14.72 15.92 -9.02
N GLU A 237 -14.92 17.11 -9.58
CA GLU A 237 -16.24 17.63 -9.95
C GLU A 237 -16.93 16.72 -10.98
N GLU A 238 -16.22 16.29 -12.02
CA GLU A 238 -16.74 15.34 -13.01
C GLU A 238 -17.12 13.99 -12.36
N ALA A 239 -16.31 13.49 -11.42
CA ALA A 239 -16.62 12.26 -10.69
C ALA A 239 -17.86 12.40 -9.79
N ARG A 240 -18.06 13.57 -9.16
CA ARG A 240 -19.28 13.92 -8.43
C ARG A 240 -20.50 13.99 -9.35
N ASP A 241 -20.37 14.66 -10.49
CA ASP A 241 -21.47 14.84 -11.45
C ASP A 241 -21.92 13.49 -12.03
N ARG A 242 -21.03 12.49 -12.05
CA ARG A 242 -21.33 11.09 -12.39
C ARG A 242 -21.88 10.27 -11.22
N GLY A 243 -22.03 10.86 -10.04
CA GLY A 243 -22.55 10.20 -8.84
C GLY A 243 -21.62 9.17 -8.22
N LEU A 244 -20.31 9.25 -8.47
CA LEU A 244 -19.32 8.26 -7.99
C LEU A 244 -18.68 8.65 -6.66
N LEU A 245 -18.72 9.94 -6.29
CA LEU A 245 -18.20 10.46 -5.03
C LEU A 245 -18.98 11.70 -4.59
N GLN A 246 -18.94 12.00 -3.30
CA GLN A 246 -19.47 13.24 -2.75
C GLN A 246 -18.32 14.21 -2.47
N LEU A 247 -18.56 15.49 -2.76
CA LEU A 247 -17.61 16.58 -2.49
C LEU A 247 -18.19 17.51 -1.44
N GLN A 248 -17.41 17.75 -0.38
CA GLN A 248 -17.66 18.83 0.57
C GLN A 248 -16.57 19.89 0.38
N PRO A 249 -16.92 21.14 0.03
CA PRO A 249 -15.93 22.21 -0.13
C PRO A 249 -15.30 22.53 1.23
N ASP A 250 -13.98 22.71 1.24
CA ASP A 250 -13.28 23.25 2.40
C ASP A 250 -12.94 24.73 2.16
N GLU A 251 -13.60 25.62 2.91
CA GLU A 251 -13.47 27.07 2.78
C GLU A 251 -12.05 27.57 3.13
N LYS A 252 -11.24 26.78 3.85
CA LYS A 252 -9.89 27.18 4.28
C LYS A 252 -8.81 26.86 3.26
N SER A 253 -8.91 25.76 2.53
CA SER A 253 -7.89 25.31 1.56
C SER A 253 -8.26 25.54 0.09
N GLY A 254 -9.52 25.88 -0.20
CA GLY A 254 -10.02 25.95 -1.59
C GLY A 254 -10.07 24.58 -2.28
N GLY A 255 -9.93 23.50 -1.51
CA GLY A 255 -9.99 22.11 -1.96
C GLY A 255 -11.32 21.43 -1.57
N TYR A 256 -11.38 20.13 -1.80
CA TYR A 256 -12.53 19.30 -1.46
C TYR A 256 -12.17 18.21 -0.45
N LEU A 257 -13.07 17.99 0.49
CA LEU A 257 -13.20 16.75 1.25
C LEU A 257 -14.04 15.76 0.44
N LEU A 258 -13.59 14.51 0.39
CA LEU A 258 -14.16 13.44 -0.41
C LEU A 258 -14.82 12.41 0.51
N LYS A 259 -15.99 11.93 0.09
CA LYS A 259 -16.67 10.76 0.65
C LYS A 259 -17.07 9.82 -0.49
N ALA A 260 -16.94 8.51 -0.29
CA ALA A 260 -17.47 7.53 -1.24
C ALA A 260 -19.01 7.53 -1.19
N VAL A 261 -19.66 7.30 -2.34
CA VAL A 261 -21.11 7.09 -2.40
C VAL A 261 -21.40 5.63 -2.02
N GLU A 262 -22.32 5.40 -1.08
CA GLU A 262 -22.77 4.05 -0.66
C GLU A 262 -23.48 3.27 -1.78
#